data_AF-A0A849PUL1-F1
#
_entry.id   AF-A0A849PUL1-F1
#
_cell.length_a   1.000
_cell.length_b   1.000
_cell.length_c   1.000
_cell.angle_alpha   90.00
_cell.angle_beta   90.00
_cell.angle_gamma   90.00
#
_symmetry.space_group_name_H-M   'P 1'
#
loop_
_entity.id
_entity.type
_entity.pdbx_description
1 polymer ?
#
loop_
_entity_poly.entity_id
_entity_poly.type
_entity_poly.pdbx_seq_one_letter_code
_entity_poly.pdbx_strand_id
1 'polypeptide(L)'
;MDNPCSKEVGSLRDIIMHIHNSPCRLVLAVTGGGAGAIDQLLRYGGGSATVLEALVPYSSKALDELIGKKPEKYASPVTVRAMAMAA
;
A
#
# COMPACT_ATOMS: atom_id res chain seq x y z
N MET A 1 -15.41 -19.39 30.97
CA MET A 1 -14.18 -18.68 31.40
C MET A 1 -13.59 -18.11 30.12
N ASP A 2 -14.13 -16.99 29.69
CA ASP A 2 -13.78 -16.35 28.43
C ASP A 2 -12.59 -15.41 28.67
N ASN A 3 -11.53 -15.61 27.90
CA ASN A 3 -10.34 -14.76 27.93
C ASN A 3 -10.50 -13.70 26.82
N PRO A 4 -10.74 -12.42 27.14
CA PRO A 4 -11.14 -11.40 26.15
C PRO A 4 -9.97 -10.79 25.36
N CYS A 5 -8.78 -11.39 25.38
CA CYS A 5 -7.56 -10.80 24.81
C CYS A 5 -6.78 -11.77 23.92
N SER A 6 -7.46 -12.37 22.96
CA SER A 6 -6.84 -12.87 21.73
C SER A 6 -7.56 -12.16 20.59
N LYS A 7 -7.02 -11.03 20.12
CA LYS A 7 -7.45 -10.50 18.82
C LYS A 7 -7.06 -11.58 17.80
N GLU A 8 -8.02 -12.35 17.32
CA GLU A 8 -7.84 -13.13 16.11
C GLU A 8 -7.51 -12.13 15.00
N VAL A 9 -6.23 -11.99 14.69
CA VAL A 9 -5.82 -11.43 13.42
C VAL A 9 -6.25 -12.48 12.40
N GLY A 10 -7.35 -12.23 11.70
CA GLY A 10 -7.85 -13.11 10.64
C GLY A 10 -6.73 -13.43 9.63
N SER A 11 -6.89 -14.49 8.85
CA SER A 11 -5.89 -14.86 7.86
C SER A 11 -5.60 -13.67 6.92
N LEU A 12 -4.44 -13.62 6.28
CA LEU A 12 -4.10 -12.53 5.35
C LEU A 12 -5.19 -12.32 4.30
N ARG A 13 -5.80 -13.41 3.83
CA ARG A 13 -6.96 -13.40 2.94
C ARG A 13 -8.15 -12.67 3.56
N ASP A 14 -8.49 -12.95 4.81
CA ASP A 14 -9.63 -12.32 5.49
C ASP A 14 -9.44 -10.80 5.61
N ILE A 15 -8.21 -10.35 5.89
CA ILE A 15 -7.85 -8.93 5.93
C ILE A 15 -8.03 -8.29 4.55
N ILE A 16 -7.53 -8.93 3.49
CA ILE A 16 -7.64 -8.42 2.12
C ILE A 16 -9.10 -8.37 1.67
N MET A 17 -9.88 -9.41 1.96
CA MET A 17 -11.31 -9.42 1.67
C MET A 17 -12.06 -8.33 2.44
N HIS A 18 -11.67 -8.06 3.69
CA HIS A 18 -12.24 -6.96 4.46
C HIS A 18 -11.96 -5.60 3.81
N ILE A 19 -10.74 -5.39 3.30
CA ILE A 19 -10.38 -4.19 2.54
C ILE A 19 -11.25 -4.07 1.27
N HIS A 20 -11.39 -5.14 0.50
CA HIS A 20 -12.19 -5.14 -0.74
C HIS A 20 -13.69 -5.00 -0.55
N ASN A 21 -14.21 -5.44 0.59
CA ASN A 21 -15.61 -5.26 0.93
C ASN A 21 -15.91 -3.85 1.47
N SER A 22 -14.89 -3.05 1.77
CA SER A 22 -15.07 -1.65 2.12
C SER A 22 -15.31 -0.79 0.87
N PRO A 23 -16.02 0.35 0.96
CA PRO A 23 -16.18 1.28 -0.17
C PRO A 23 -14.89 2.08 -0.47
N CYS A 24 -13.77 1.73 0.16
CA CYS A 24 -12.51 2.43 -0.01
C CYS A 24 -11.93 2.18 -1.40
N ARG A 25 -11.48 3.26 -2.04
CA ARG A 25 -10.71 3.23 -3.28
C ARG A 25 -9.37 3.90 -3.03
N LEU A 26 -8.30 3.32 -3.55
CA LEU A 26 -6.93 3.75 -3.27
C LEU A 26 -6.04 3.68 -4.51
N VAL A 27 -5.04 4.56 -4.54
CA VAL A 27 -3.86 4.46 -5.39
C VAL A 27 -2.68 4.10 -4.49
N LEU A 28 -1.84 3.16 -4.92
CA LEU A 28 -0.66 2.74 -4.17
C LEU A 28 0.60 3.35 -4.78
N ALA A 29 1.35 4.14 -4.02
CA ALA A 29 2.74 4.45 -4.33
C ALA A 29 3.67 3.66 -3.40
N VAL A 30 4.35 2.65 -3.94
CA VAL A 30 5.20 1.74 -3.15
C VAL A 30 6.58 1.58 -3.78
N THR A 31 7.60 1.30 -3.00
CA THR A 31 8.96 1.04 -3.50
C THR A 31 9.64 -0.07 -2.67
N GLY A 32 10.74 -0.62 -3.17
CA GLY A 32 11.47 -1.72 -2.52
C GLY A 32 10.58 -2.92 -2.23
N GLY A 33 10.75 -3.53 -1.06
CA GLY A 33 9.95 -4.69 -0.62
C GLY A 33 8.45 -4.43 -0.45
N GLY A 34 8.03 -3.15 -0.39
CA GLY A 34 6.61 -2.78 -0.31
C GLY A 34 5.80 -3.15 -1.56
N ALA A 35 6.46 -3.37 -2.71
CA ALA A 35 5.80 -3.82 -3.93
C ALA A 35 5.03 -5.15 -3.75
N GLY A 36 5.44 -6.01 -2.80
CA GLY A 36 4.72 -7.24 -2.47
C GLY A 36 3.29 -7.01 -1.97
N ALA A 37 2.95 -5.81 -1.48
CA ALA A 37 1.58 -5.47 -1.10
C ALA A 37 0.62 -5.49 -2.31
N ILE A 38 1.12 -5.18 -3.51
CA ILE A 38 0.34 -5.25 -4.75
C ILE A 38 -0.08 -6.70 -5.02
N ASP A 39 0.86 -7.64 -4.94
CA ASP A 39 0.55 -9.08 -5.08
C ASP A 39 -0.51 -9.50 -4.06
N GLN A 40 -0.31 -9.18 -2.78
CA GLN A 40 -1.28 -9.54 -1.75
C GLN A 40 -2.68 -8.98 -2.03
N LEU A 41 -2.80 -7.69 -2.34
CA LEU A 41 -4.08 -7.04 -2.61
C LEU A 41 -4.76 -7.53 -3.89
N LEU A 42 -4.04 -8.05 -4.88
CA LEU A 42 -4.65 -8.48 -6.15
C LEU A 42 -4.82 -10.01 -6.25
N ARG A 43 -4.23 -10.78 -5.34
CA ARG A 43 -4.17 -12.25 -5.41
C ARG A 43 -5.51 -12.97 -5.27
N TYR A 44 -6.43 -12.45 -4.47
CA TYR A 44 -7.65 -13.19 -4.05
C TYR A 44 -8.94 -12.75 -4.76
N GLY A 45 -8.86 -11.82 -5.71
CA GLY A 45 -10.01 -11.24 -6.39
C GLY A 45 -10.68 -10.11 -5.60
N GLY A 46 -11.51 -9.30 -6.27
CA GLY A 46 -12.13 -8.10 -5.69
C GLY A 46 -11.25 -6.85 -5.70
N GLY A 47 -9.94 -7.00 -6.00
CA GLY A 47 -8.98 -5.91 -6.04
C GLY A 47 -9.37 -4.71 -6.91
N SER A 48 -10.05 -4.93 -8.04
CA SER A 48 -10.50 -3.85 -8.94
C SER A 48 -11.55 -2.91 -8.32
N ALA A 49 -12.27 -3.33 -7.28
CA ALA A 49 -13.19 -2.46 -6.55
C ALA A 49 -12.45 -1.48 -5.62
N THR A 50 -11.19 -1.77 -5.29
CA THR A 50 -10.40 -1.01 -4.31
C THR A 50 -9.19 -0.31 -4.93
N VAL A 51 -8.34 -1.05 -5.64
CA VAL A 51 -7.07 -0.54 -6.18
C VAL A 51 -7.32 0.07 -7.55
N LEU A 52 -7.24 1.40 -7.63
CA LEU A 52 -7.42 2.13 -8.88
C LEU A 52 -6.15 2.14 -9.72
N GLU A 53 -5.00 2.30 -9.07
CA GLU A 53 -3.67 2.32 -9.70
C GLU A 53 -2.60 1.93 -8.68
N ALA A 54 -1.48 1.39 -9.16
CA ALA A 54 -0.30 1.11 -8.36
C ALA A 54 0.97 1.56 -9.10
N LEU A 55 1.74 2.41 -8.44
CA LEU A 55 2.99 3.01 -8.90
C LEU A 55 4.16 2.39 -8.14
N VAL A 56 5.19 2.00 -8.88
CA VAL A 56 6.44 1.43 -8.32
C VAL A 56 7.65 2.27 -8.71
N PRO A 57 7.82 3.49 -8.17
CA PRO A 57 8.99 4.32 -8.41
C PRO A 57 10.23 3.71 -7.74
N TYR A 58 10.85 2.73 -8.40
CA TYR A 58 11.92 1.93 -7.82
C TYR A 58 13.28 2.63 -7.85
N SER A 59 13.61 3.30 -8.96
CA SER A 59 14.86 4.06 -9.05
C SER A 59 14.74 5.41 -8.35
N SER A 60 15.86 5.95 -7.86
CA SER A 60 15.93 7.31 -7.32
C SER A 60 15.34 8.34 -8.29
N LYS A 61 15.64 8.20 -9.59
CA LYS A 61 15.12 9.08 -10.64
C LYS A 61 13.59 9.00 -10.75
N ALA A 62 13.02 7.80 -10.78
CA ALA A 62 11.56 7.64 -10.87
C ALA A 62 10.85 8.19 -9.63
N LEU A 63 11.46 8.05 -8.45
CA LEU A 63 10.91 8.63 -7.23
C LEU A 63 11.01 10.15 -7.25
N ASP A 64 12.13 10.71 -7.69
CA ASP A 64 12.32 12.17 -7.84
C ASP A 64 11.28 12.75 -8.81
N GLU A 65 11.02 12.06 -9.92
CA GLU A 65 10.00 12.43 -10.91
C GLU A 65 8.59 12.39 -10.30
N LEU A 66 8.25 11.34 -9.56
CA LEU A 66 6.94 11.22 -8.89
C LEU A 66 6.70 12.36 -7.90
N ILE A 67 7.68 12.68 -7.05
CA ILE A 67 7.50 13.71 -6.00
C ILE A 67 7.91 15.12 -6.46
N GLY A 68 8.38 15.27 -7.70
CA GLY A 68 8.80 16.53 -8.32
C GLY A 68 10.09 17.14 -7.76
N LYS A 69 10.87 16.40 -6.96
CA LYS A 69 12.12 16.89 -6.35
C LYS A 69 13.01 15.75 -5.87
N LYS A 70 14.31 16.02 -5.70
CA LYS A 70 15.22 15.13 -5.00
C LYS A 70 15.02 15.22 -3.48
N PRO A 71 14.67 14.14 -2.77
CA PRO A 71 14.53 14.15 -1.33
C PRO A 71 15.91 14.11 -0.64
N GLU A 72 15.99 14.62 0.59
CA GLU A 72 17.20 14.47 1.43
C GLU A 72 17.49 13.01 1.78
N LYS A 73 16.42 12.22 2.01
CA LYS A 73 16.50 10.78 2.30
C LYS A 73 15.32 10.04 1.68
N TYR A 74 15.60 9.10 0.77
CA TYR A 74 14.57 8.30 0.09
C TYR A 74 13.72 7.48 1.08
N ALA A 75 14.36 6.77 2.02
CA ALA A 75 13.66 6.04 3.08
C ALA A 75 13.42 6.95 4.30
N SER A 76 12.35 7.76 4.25
CA SER A 76 11.94 8.61 5.36
C SER A 76 10.42 8.84 5.41
N PRO A 77 9.86 9.18 6.59
CA PRO A 77 8.45 9.57 6.70
C PRO A 77 8.07 10.78 5.84
N VAL A 78 9.01 11.69 5.58
CA VAL A 78 8.77 12.87 4.74
C VAL A 78 8.58 12.46 3.28
N THR A 79 9.47 11.60 2.78
CA THR A 79 9.42 11.12 1.38
C THR A 79 8.20 10.26 1.11
N VAL A 80 7.85 9.34 2.02
CA VAL A 80 6.65 8.49 1.83
C VAL A 80 5.35 9.31 1.86
N ARG A 81 5.28 10.38 2.68
CA ARG A 81 4.14 11.30 2.64
C ARG A 81 4.09 12.06 1.32
N ALA A 82 5.23 12.50 0.78
CA ALA A 82 5.26 13.14 -0.53
C ALA A 82 4.80 12.19 -1.64
N MET A 83 5.20 10.92 -1.61
CA MET A 83 4.71 9.89 -2.53
C MET A 83 3.19 9.71 -2.41
N ALA A 84 2.66 9.63 -1.19
CA ALA A 84 1.23 9.46 -0.95
C ALA A 84 0.38 10.68 -1.36
N MET A 85 0.95 11.89 -1.37
CA MET A 85 0.27 13.11 -1.82
C MET A 85 0.37 13.31 -3.35
N ALA A 86 1.34 12.68 -4.01
CA ALA A 86 1.57 12.77 -5.45
C ALA A 86 0.82 11.70 -6.26
N ALA A 87 0.40 10.62 -5.60
CA ALA A 87 -0.40 9.53 -6.14
C ALA A 87 -1.90 9.81 -5.94
#